data_AF-A0A151QN13-F1
#
_entry.id   AF-A0A151QN13-F1
#
_cell.length_a   1.000
_cell.length_b   1.000
_cell.length_c   1.000
_cell.angle_alpha   90.00
_cell.angle_beta   90.00
_cell.angle_gamma   90.00
#
_symmetry.space_group_name_H-M   'P 1'
#
loop_
_entity.id
_entity.type
_entity.pdbx_description
1 polymer ?
#
loop_
_entity_poly.entity_id
_entity_poly.type
_entity_poly.pdbx_seq_one_letter_code
_entity_poly.pdbx_strand_id
1 'polypeptide(L)'
;MSAYIGVVCGSVEIGLVIAVAISVLRILLFVARPRTFVLGHIPNSVIYRNVEQYPNAKHVPGILILEIDAPIYFANASYLRERITRWIDEEEDRIKATGETSLQYVIMDMSAVGNIDTSGISMLEEVKKITDRRELQFILVNPGSEVMKKLNKSKFQNHLGQKWIYLTVEEAVGACHFMLSESKMNPKKDGSEGWNNV
;
A
#
# COMPACT_ATOMS: atom_id res chain seq x y z
N MET A 1 24.51 -26.47 -5.00
CA MET A 1 25.52 -26.48 -6.09
C MET A 1 26.71 -25.55 -5.82
N SER A 2 26.52 -24.34 -5.29
CA SER A 2 27.63 -23.39 -5.00
C SER A 2 28.69 -23.91 -4.01
N ALA A 3 28.29 -24.53 -2.89
CA ALA A 3 29.23 -25.04 -1.88
C ALA A 3 30.12 -26.19 -2.40
N TYR A 4 29.60 -27.04 -3.31
CA TYR A 4 30.35 -28.17 -3.87
C TYR A 4 31.47 -27.72 -4.81
N ILE A 5 31.19 -26.74 -5.69
CA ILE A 5 32.18 -26.23 -6.65
C ILE A 5 33.28 -25.42 -5.94
N GLY A 6 32.95 -24.68 -4.88
CA GLY A 6 33.92 -23.90 -4.10
C GLY A 6 34.91 -24.74 -3.29
N VAL A 7 34.46 -25.87 -2.73
CA VAL A 7 35.32 -26.79 -1.96
C VAL A 7 36.30 -27.55 -2.86
N VAL A 8 35.88 -27.91 -4.09
CA VAL A 8 36.69 -28.73 -5.01
C VAL A 8 37.83 -27.94 -5.68
N CYS A 9 37.70 -26.61 -5.85
CA CYS A 9 38.63 -25.82 -6.68
C CYS A 9 39.59 -24.89 -5.93
N GLY A 10 39.48 -24.70 -4.60
CA GLY A 10 40.26 -23.67 -3.89
C GLY A 10 40.71 -24.05 -2.47
N SER A 11 39.75 -24.40 -1.60
CA SER A 11 39.90 -24.96 -0.24
C SER A 11 38.53 -24.96 0.44
N VAL A 12 38.32 -25.82 1.45
CA VAL A 12 37.03 -25.91 2.17
C VAL A 12 36.61 -24.54 2.76
N GLU A 13 37.56 -23.78 3.28
CA GLU A 13 37.35 -22.46 3.87
C GLU A 13 36.79 -21.43 2.86
N ILE A 14 37.38 -21.37 1.66
CA ILE A 14 36.94 -20.45 0.59
C ILE A 14 35.55 -20.85 0.11
N GLY A 15 35.29 -22.15 -0.05
CA GLY A 15 33.96 -22.66 -0.41
C GLY A 15 32.87 -22.28 0.59
N LEU A 16 33.18 -22.33 1.89
CA LEU A 16 32.26 -21.93 2.96
C LEU A 16 31.93 -20.43 2.90
N VAL A 17 32.95 -19.56 2.78
CA VAL A 17 32.75 -18.10 2.72
C VAL A 17 31.86 -17.72 1.53
N ILE A 18 32.11 -18.31 0.35
CA ILE A 18 31.29 -18.06 -0.86
C ILE A 18 29.85 -18.55 -0.64
N ALA A 19 29.65 -19.72 -0.03
CA ALA A 19 28.32 -20.26 0.22
C ALA A 19 27.51 -19.38 1.18
N VAL A 20 28.13 -18.87 2.25
CA VAL A 20 27.51 -17.93 3.18
C VAL A 20 27.18 -16.61 2.48
N ALA A 21 28.12 -16.05 1.71
CA ALA A 21 27.91 -14.79 1.00
C ALA A 21 26.73 -14.88 0.01
N ILE A 22 26.65 -15.95 -0.79
CA ILE A 22 25.54 -16.19 -1.70
C ILE A 22 24.22 -16.37 -0.94
N SER A 23 24.25 -17.07 0.21
CA SER A 23 23.05 -17.28 1.02
C SER A 23 22.51 -15.96 1.58
N VAL A 24 23.38 -15.11 2.13
CA VAL A 24 23.02 -13.78 2.62
C VAL A 24 22.50 -12.90 1.47
N LEU A 25 23.18 -12.89 0.32
CA LEU A 25 22.75 -12.12 -0.84
C LEU A 25 21.36 -12.57 -1.33
N ARG A 26 21.10 -13.86 -1.37
CA ARG A 26 19.79 -14.41 -1.77
C ARG A 26 18.68 -13.95 -0.82
N ILE A 27 18.94 -13.94 0.48
CA ILE A 27 17.99 -13.43 1.49
C ILE A 27 17.73 -11.94 1.27
N LEU A 28 18.77 -11.14 1.04
CA LEU A 28 18.62 -9.70 0.78
C LEU A 28 17.78 -9.42 -0.46
N LEU A 29 18.01 -10.14 -1.56
CA LEU A 29 17.23 -10.02 -2.79
C LEU A 29 15.76 -10.40 -2.58
N PHE A 30 15.51 -11.44 -1.78
CA PHE A 30 14.15 -11.86 -1.44
C PHE A 30 13.43 -10.81 -0.59
N VAL A 31 14.09 -10.25 0.43
CA VAL A 31 13.52 -9.21 1.30
C VAL A 31 13.27 -7.92 0.54
N ALA A 32 14.13 -7.57 -0.42
CA ALA A 32 14.05 -6.33 -1.20
C ALA A 32 12.81 -6.24 -2.11
N ARG A 33 12.21 -7.38 -2.49
CA ARG A 33 11.02 -7.44 -3.36
C ARG A 33 9.92 -8.27 -2.71
N PRO A 34 9.26 -7.74 -1.67
CA PRO A 34 8.18 -8.44 -1.01
C PRO A 34 6.99 -8.64 -1.94
N ARG A 35 6.14 -9.62 -1.60
CA ARG A 35 4.87 -9.83 -2.29
C ARG A 35 3.91 -8.70 -1.93
N THR A 36 3.24 -8.17 -2.95
CA THR A 36 2.17 -7.20 -2.80
C THR A 36 1.03 -7.59 -3.73
N PHE A 37 -0.20 -7.33 -3.32
CA PHE A 37 -1.38 -7.77 -4.04
C PHE A 37 -2.38 -6.63 -4.20
N VAL A 38 -3.10 -6.61 -5.32
CA VAL A 38 -4.32 -5.81 -5.46
C VAL A 38 -5.49 -6.65 -5.00
N LEU A 39 -6.26 -6.13 -4.05
CA LEU A 39 -7.42 -6.82 -3.52
C LEU A 39 -8.70 -6.39 -4.23
N GLY A 40 -9.53 -7.38 -4.56
CA GLY A 40 -10.88 -7.19 -5.08
C GLY A 40 -11.92 -7.81 -4.15
N HIS A 41 -13.13 -7.27 -4.22
CA HIS A 41 -14.28 -7.74 -3.47
C HIS A 41 -14.85 -9.03 -4.08
N ILE A 42 -15.11 -10.03 -3.25
CA ILE A 42 -15.80 -11.25 -3.65
C ILE A 42 -17.32 -11.00 -3.55
N PRO A 43 -18.09 -11.12 -4.66
CA PRO A 43 -19.53 -10.87 -4.68
C PRO A 43 -20.28 -11.66 -3.60
N ASN A 44 -21.30 -11.04 -3.00
CA ASN A 44 -22.14 -11.62 -1.95
C ASN A 44 -21.36 -12.03 -0.68
N SER A 45 -20.25 -11.35 -0.38
CA SER A 45 -19.46 -11.58 0.83
C SER A 45 -18.87 -10.26 1.36
N VAL A 46 -18.20 -10.31 2.51
CA VAL A 46 -17.40 -9.22 3.08
C VAL A 46 -15.89 -9.45 2.87
N ILE A 47 -15.55 -10.33 1.92
CA ILE A 47 -14.19 -10.85 1.74
C ILE A 47 -13.51 -10.13 0.59
N TYR A 48 -12.27 -9.70 0.83
CA TYR A 48 -11.38 -9.14 -0.17
C TYR A 48 -10.22 -10.11 -0.43
N ARG A 49 -9.90 -10.36 -1.70
CA ARG A 49 -8.84 -11.29 -2.11
C ARG A 49 -8.08 -10.79 -3.31
N ASN A 50 -6.86 -11.29 -3.47
CA ASN A 50 -6.01 -11.01 -4.62
C ASN A 50 -6.76 -11.31 -5.94
N VAL A 51 -6.92 -10.27 -6.77
CA VAL A 51 -7.58 -10.34 -8.08
C VAL A 51 -6.86 -11.28 -9.05
N GLU A 52 -5.55 -11.44 -8.94
CA GLU A 52 -4.77 -12.35 -9.78
C GLU A 52 -5.02 -13.82 -9.40
N GLN A 53 -5.29 -14.09 -8.12
CA GLN A 53 -5.51 -15.45 -7.62
C GLN A 53 -6.97 -15.89 -7.72
N TYR A 54 -7.92 -14.96 -7.53
CA TYR A 54 -9.35 -15.25 -7.49
C TYR A 54 -10.07 -14.50 -8.62
N PRO A 55 -10.42 -15.17 -9.74
CA PRO A 55 -11.04 -14.52 -10.90
C PRO A 55 -12.40 -13.86 -10.61
N ASN A 56 -13.06 -14.27 -9.52
CA ASN A 56 -14.35 -13.70 -9.10
C ASN A 56 -14.18 -12.41 -8.28
N ALA A 57 -12.96 -12.06 -7.87
CA ALA A 57 -12.70 -10.83 -7.12
C ALA A 57 -12.75 -9.63 -8.07
N LYS A 58 -13.60 -8.66 -7.75
CA LYS A 58 -13.82 -7.47 -8.57
C LYS A 58 -13.24 -6.22 -7.92
N HIS A 59 -12.69 -5.34 -8.73
CA HIS A 59 -12.26 -4.02 -8.27
C HIS A 59 -13.45 -3.24 -7.72
N VAL A 60 -13.20 -2.41 -6.72
CA VAL A 60 -14.23 -1.55 -6.12
C VAL A 60 -14.18 -0.18 -6.82
N PRO A 61 -15.27 0.30 -7.42
CA PRO A 61 -15.25 1.56 -8.16
C PRO A 61 -14.75 2.74 -7.32
N GLY A 62 -13.73 3.45 -7.82
CA GLY A 62 -13.13 4.61 -7.15
C GLY A 62 -12.20 4.30 -5.98
N ILE A 63 -11.93 3.01 -5.69
CA ILE A 63 -11.10 2.58 -4.56
C ILE A 63 -10.07 1.55 -5.01
N LEU A 64 -8.80 1.85 -4.79
CA LEU A 64 -7.69 0.90 -4.97
C LEU A 64 -7.30 0.30 -3.62
N ILE A 65 -7.31 -1.04 -3.51
CA ILE A 65 -6.98 -1.75 -2.28
C ILE A 65 -5.69 -2.54 -2.49
N LEU A 66 -4.66 -2.25 -1.71
CA LEU A 66 -3.34 -2.86 -1.82
C LEU A 66 -2.98 -3.58 -0.51
N GLU A 67 -2.54 -4.84 -0.61
CA GLU A 67 -2.01 -5.61 0.51
C GLU A 67 -0.48 -5.69 0.45
N ILE A 68 0.18 -5.43 1.59
CA ILE A 68 1.62 -5.66 1.74
C ILE A 68 1.84 -6.89 2.61
N ASP A 69 2.30 -7.98 1.99
CA ASP A 69 2.56 -9.27 2.65
C ASP A 69 4.02 -9.41 3.09
N ALA A 70 4.54 -8.39 3.78
CA ALA A 70 5.89 -8.39 4.36
C ALA A 70 6.13 -7.25 5.36
N PRO A 71 7.13 -7.40 6.25
CA PRO A 71 7.70 -6.26 6.98
C PRO A 71 8.30 -5.23 6.02
N ILE A 72 8.21 -3.96 6.43
CA ILE A 72 8.71 -2.83 5.65
C ILE A 72 10.03 -2.35 6.26
N TYR A 73 11.12 -2.51 5.52
CA TYR A 73 12.46 -2.13 5.93
C TYR A 73 13.14 -1.26 4.87
N PHE A 74 14.28 -0.67 5.23
CA PHE A 74 15.13 0.06 4.30
C PHE A 74 15.38 -0.70 2.98
N ALA A 75 15.61 -2.01 3.06
CA ALA A 75 15.91 -2.85 1.90
C ALA A 75 14.78 -2.91 0.86
N ASN A 76 13.52 -2.70 1.25
CA ASN A 76 12.36 -2.82 0.36
C ASN A 76 11.49 -1.55 0.25
N ALA A 77 11.74 -0.53 1.08
CA ALA A 77 11.00 0.71 1.08
C ALA A 77 10.95 1.38 -0.30
N SER A 78 12.09 1.54 -0.98
CA SER A 78 12.13 2.15 -2.32
C SER A 78 11.32 1.36 -3.35
N TYR A 79 11.43 0.02 -3.32
CA TYR A 79 10.67 -0.85 -4.19
C TYR A 79 9.16 -0.75 -3.94
N LEU A 80 8.73 -0.77 -2.68
CA LEU A 80 7.33 -0.66 -2.30
C LEU A 80 6.73 0.67 -2.77
N ARG A 81 7.44 1.79 -2.57
CA ARG A 81 7.02 3.10 -3.04
C ARG A 81 6.74 3.09 -4.54
N GLU A 82 7.73 2.67 -5.33
CA GLU A 82 7.62 2.62 -6.79
C GLU A 82 6.50 1.68 -7.24
N ARG A 83 6.34 0.55 -6.54
CA ARG A 83 5.30 -0.42 -6.86
C ARG A 83 3.89 0.12 -6.58
N ILE A 84 3.72 0.83 -5.46
CA ILE A 84 2.45 1.47 -5.08
C ILE A 84 2.10 2.57 -6.08
N THR A 85 3.06 3.45 -6.42
CA THR A 85 2.82 4.49 -7.42
C THR A 85 2.44 3.91 -8.77
N ARG A 86 3.13 2.85 -9.21
CA ARG A 86 2.79 2.15 -10.45
C ARG A 86 1.38 1.57 -10.43
N TRP A 87 0.95 0.99 -9.30
CA TRP A 87 -0.42 0.49 -9.16
C TRP A 87 -1.47 1.60 -9.26
N ILE A 88 -1.19 2.78 -8.69
CA ILE A 88 -2.07 3.94 -8.81
C ILE A 88 -2.17 4.37 -10.28
N ASP A 89 -1.04 4.47 -10.98
CA ASP A 89 -1.01 4.82 -12.40
C ASP A 89 -1.79 3.81 -13.26
N GLU A 90 -1.55 2.51 -13.05
CA GLU A 90 -2.23 1.41 -13.76
C GLU A 90 -3.75 1.44 -13.53
N GLU A 91 -4.19 1.71 -12.30
CA GLU A 91 -5.61 1.79 -11.97
C GLU A 91 -6.28 3.05 -12.55
N GLU A 92 -5.61 4.20 -12.50
CA GLU A 92 -6.10 5.42 -13.15
C GLU A 92 -6.26 5.24 -14.67
N ASP A 93 -5.30 4.59 -15.32
CA ASP A 93 -5.36 4.31 -16.76
C ASP A 93 -6.45 3.29 -17.11
N ARG A 94 -6.63 2.26 -16.27
CA ARG A 94 -7.75 1.32 -16.38
C ARG A 94 -9.10 2.06 -16.32
N ILE A 95 -9.28 2.95 -15.34
CA ILE A 95 -10.51 3.72 -15.14
C ILE A 95 -10.78 4.65 -16.34
N LYS A 96 -9.75 5.32 -16.88
CA LYS A 96 -9.89 6.16 -18.08
C LYS A 96 -10.34 5.34 -19.30
N ALA A 97 -9.85 4.10 -19.43
CA ALA A 97 -10.21 3.22 -20.53
C ALA A 97 -11.64 2.65 -20.41
N THR A 98 -12.12 2.38 -19.19
CA THR A 98 -13.47 1.81 -18.98
C THR A 98 -14.56 2.86 -18.77
N GLY A 99 -14.19 4.12 -18.53
CA GLY A 99 -15.15 5.18 -18.20
C GLY A 99 -15.78 5.03 -16.80
N GLU A 100 -15.08 4.32 -15.91
CA GLU A 100 -15.51 4.14 -14.51
C GLU A 100 -15.35 5.43 -13.68
N THR A 101 -15.88 5.40 -12.45
CA THR A 101 -15.66 6.46 -11.46
C THR A 101 -14.16 6.68 -11.25
N SER A 102 -13.72 7.95 -11.24
CA SER A 102 -12.34 8.32 -10.96
C SER A 102 -11.86 7.72 -9.63
N LEU A 103 -10.58 7.35 -9.59
CA LEU A 103 -9.92 6.90 -8.36
C LEU A 103 -9.98 8.02 -7.32
N GLN A 104 -10.39 7.70 -6.10
CA GLN A 104 -10.54 8.66 -5.01
C GLN A 104 -9.86 8.20 -3.72
N TYR A 105 -9.75 6.89 -3.52
CA TYR A 105 -9.18 6.30 -2.30
C TYR A 105 -8.13 5.26 -2.64
N VAL A 106 -7.04 5.26 -1.87
CA VAL A 106 -6.01 4.21 -1.86
C VAL A 106 -5.97 3.63 -0.45
N ILE A 107 -6.42 2.39 -0.31
CA ILE A 107 -6.42 1.63 0.93
C ILE A 107 -5.19 0.73 0.95
N MET A 108 -4.41 0.81 2.02
CA MET A 108 -3.26 -0.06 2.27
C MET A 108 -3.56 -1.00 3.44
N ASP A 109 -3.75 -2.27 3.13
CA ASP A 109 -3.86 -3.34 4.12
C ASP A 109 -2.47 -3.71 4.66
N MET A 110 -2.28 -3.40 5.95
CA MET A 110 -1.07 -3.64 6.71
C MET A 110 -1.19 -4.83 7.65
N SER A 111 -2.24 -5.66 7.54
CA SER A 111 -2.49 -6.81 8.41
C SER A 111 -1.29 -7.77 8.48
N ALA A 112 -0.61 -7.99 7.36
CA ALA A 112 0.56 -8.87 7.25
C ALA A 112 1.90 -8.15 7.52
N VAL A 113 1.88 -6.84 7.75
CA VAL A 113 3.08 -6.04 8.04
C VAL A 113 3.46 -6.23 9.50
N GLY A 114 4.33 -7.21 9.77
CA GLY A 114 4.77 -7.51 11.14
C GLY A 114 5.64 -6.43 11.78
N ASN A 115 6.34 -5.62 10.97
CA ASN A 115 7.22 -4.57 11.49
C ASN A 115 7.49 -3.48 10.45
N ILE A 116 7.85 -2.28 10.91
CA ILE A 116 8.28 -1.14 10.09
C ILE A 116 9.51 -0.47 10.70
N ASP A 117 10.46 0.00 9.88
CA ASP A 117 11.57 0.85 10.34
C ASP A 117 11.39 2.32 9.92
N THR A 118 12.37 3.17 10.26
CA THR A 118 12.33 4.61 9.93
C THR A 118 12.20 4.84 8.42
N SER A 119 12.90 4.05 7.60
CA SER A 119 12.85 4.16 6.14
C SER A 119 11.50 3.73 5.58
N GLY A 120 10.87 2.72 6.16
CA GLY A 120 9.49 2.34 5.85
C GLY A 120 8.49 3.44 6.18
N ILE A 121 8.66 4.13 7.31
CA ILE A 121 7.80 5.27 7.68
C ILE A 121 7.97 6.42 6.67
N SER A 122 9.22 6.77 6.33
CA SER A 122 9.48 7.79 5.31
C SER A 122 8.87 7.41 3.95
N MET A 123 8.87 6.12 3.59
CA MET A 123 8.18 5.65 2.40
C MET A 123 6.67 5.89 2.46
N LEU A 124 6.01 5.60 3.58
CA LEU A 124 4.57 5.87 3.74
C LEU A 124 4.27 7.39 3.67
N GLU A 125 5.14 8.24 4.20
CA GLU A 125 5.04 9.69 4.06
C GLU A 125 5.16 10.15 2.60
N GLU A 126 6.06 9.55 1.84
CA GLU A 126 6.19 9.83 0.42
C GLU A 126 4.97 9.38 -0.37
N VAL A 127 4.45 8.17 -0.10
CA VAL A 127 3.20 7.68 -0.69
C VAL A 127 2.04 8.61 -0.36
N LYS A 128 1.89 9.04 0.90
CA LYS A 128 0.86 10.00 1.32
C LYS A 128 0.98 11.33 0.56
N LYS A 129 2.19 11.85 0.38
CA LYS A 129 2.41 13.08 -0.40
C LYS A 129 2.05 12.89 -1.88
N ILE A 130 2.31 11.71 -2.45
CA ILE A 130 1.94 11.38 -3.83
C ILE A 130 0.43 11.33 -3.96
N THR A 131 -0.27 10.66 -3.05
CA THR A 131 -1.74 10.58 -3.07
C THR A 131 -2.36 11.97 -2.87
N ASP A 132 -1.84 12.79 -1.95
CA ASP A 132 -2.35 14.14 -1.69
C ASP A 132 -2.23 15.06 -2.90
N ARG A 133 -1.10 14.98 -3.62
CA ARG A 133 -0.89 15.74 -4.87
C ARG A 133 -1.85 15.33 -5.98
N ARG A 134 -2.38 14.11 -5.93
CA ARG A 134 -3.38 13.57 -6.86
C ARG A 134 -4.81 13.69 -6.33
N GLU A 135 -5.01 14.38 -5.22
CA GLU A 135 -6.31 14.53 -4.55
C GLU A 135 -6.93 13.19 -4.11
N LEU A 136 -6.09 12.15 -3.96
CA LEU A 136 -6.48 10.83 -3.47
C LEU A 136 -6.34 10.77 -1.95
N GLN A 137 -7.32 10.14 -1.29
CA GLN A 137 -7.24 9.87 0.14
C GLN A 137 -6.49 8.56 0.40
N PHE A 138 -5.49 8.63 1.27
CA PHE A 138 -4.70 7.47 1.66
C PHE A 138 -5.15 6.93 3.02
N ILE A 139 -5.43 5.63 3.07
CA ILE A 139 -6.04 4.95 4.21
C ILE A 139 -5.17 3.76 4.62
N LEU A 140 -4.98 3.57 5.92
CA LEU A 140 -4.33 2.38 6.48
C LEU A 140 -5.37 1.43 7.08
N VAL A 141 -5.19 0.14 6.84
CA VAL A 141 -6.02 -0.92 7.43
C VAL A 141 -5.14 -1.84 8.28
N ASN A 142 -5.61 -2.10 9.49
CA ASN A 142 -5.04 -3.06 10.44
C ASN A 142 -3.50 -3.02 10.66
N PRO A 143 -2.88 -1.84 10.85
CA PRO A 143 -1.48 -1.81 11.25
C PRO A 143 -1.30 -2.50 12.62
N GLY A 144 -0.42 -3.50 12.70
CA GLY A 144 -0.13 -4.22 13.93
C GLY A 144 0.36 -3.32 15.07
N SER A 145 0.28 -3.78 16.31
CA SER A 145 0.59 -2.96 17.50
C SER A 145 2.00 -2.35 17.49
N GLU A 146 3.01 -3.12 17.06
CA GLU A 146 4.38 -2.63 16.95
C GLU A 146 4.53 -1.59 15.83
N VAL A 147 3.84 -1.78 14.70
CA VAL A 147 3.78 -0.81 13.60
C VAL A 147 3.12 0.48 14.09
N MET A 148 1.96 0.38 14.74
CA MET A 148 1.23 1.52 15.30
C MET A 148 2.05 2.31 16.31
N LYS A 149 2.80 1.63 17.18
CA LYS A 149 3.69 2.30 18.14
C LYS A 149 4.73 3.17 17.43
N LYS A 150 5.30 2.67 16.33
CA LYS A 150 6.31 3.39 15.55
C LYS A 150 5.70 4.54 14.73
N LEU A 151 4.53 4.34 14.12
CA LEU A 151 3.79 5.40 13.41
C LEU A 151 3.40 6.56 14.35
N ASN A 152 3.01 6.24 15.59
CA ASN A 152 2.72 7.25 16.60
C ASN A 152 3.97 8.01 17.03
N LYS A 153 5.08 7.30 17.25
CA LYS A 153 6.36 7.91 17.62
C LYS A 153 6.91 8.86 16.54
N SER A 154 6.69 8.54 15.25
CA SER A 154 7.11 9.40 14.14
C SER A 154 6.15 10.57 13.86
N LYS A 155 5.03 10.66 14.58
CA LYS A 155 3.93 11.62 14.32
C LYS A 155 3.29 11.45 12.94
N PHE A 156 3.53 10.35 12.25
CA PHE A 156 2.92 10.05 10.95
C PHE A 156 1.39 10.06 11.04
N GLN A 157 0.83 9.52 12.12
CA GLN A 157 -0.63 9.48 12.35
C GLN A 157 -1.26 10.88 12.36
N ASN A 158 -0.52 11.90 12.81
CA ASN A 158 -1.02 13.28 12.83
C ASN A 158 -1.08 13.88 11.41
N HIS A 159 -0.18 13.46 10.53
CA HIS A 159 -0.18 13.88 9.12
C HIS A 159 -1.20 13.10 8.29
N LEU A 160 -1.41 11.82 8.61
CA LEU A 160 -2.43 11.00 7.96
C LEU A 160 -3.82 11.52 8.31
N GLY A 161 -4.04 11.87 9.58
CA GLY A 161 -5.35 12.15 10.16
C GLY A 161 -5.91 10.89 10.80
N GLN A 162 -6.28 10.98 12.07
CA GLN A 162 -6.68 9.81 12.87
C GLN A 162 -7.94 9.10 12.37
N LYS A 163 -8.69 9.73 11.47
CA LYS A 163 -9.89 9.19 10.82
C LYS A 163 -9.61 8.18 9.72
N TRP A 164 -8.37 8.06 9.25
CA TRP A 164 -8.01 7.24 8.08
C TRP A 164 -7.27 5.94 8.43
N ILE A 165 -7.48 5.45 9.66
CA ILE A 165 -6.99 4.14 10.10
C ILE A 165 -8.21 3.31 10.50
N TYR A 166 -8.38 2.15 9.87
CA TYR A 166 -9.50 1.23 10.12
C TYR A 166 -9.00 -0.15 10.53
N LEU A 167 -9.85 -0.94 11.17
CA LEU A 167 -9.50 -2.30 11.60
C LEU A 167 -9.64 -3.31 10.45
N THR A 168 -10.60 -3.12 9.56
CA THR A 168 -10.83 -4.04 8.43
C THR A 168 -10.97 -3.31 7.10
N VAL A 169 -10.71 -4.02 5.99
CA VAL A 169 -10.89 -3.50 4.64
C VAL A 169 -12.37 -3.17 4.37
N GLU A 170 -13.29 -4.02 4.84
CA GLU A 170 -14.74 -3.80 4.70
C GLU A 170 -15.17 -2.48 5.36
N GLU A 171 -14.72 -2.20 6.59
CA GLU A 171 -15.02 -0.94 7.27
C GLU A 171 -14.46 0.27 6.53
N ALA A 172 -13.22 0.17 6.04
CA ALA A 172 -12.60 1.24 5.27
C ALA A 172 -13.37 1.52 3.98
N VAL A 173 -13.75 0.49 3.23
CA VAL A 173 -14.55 0.62 2.01
C VAL A 173 -15.94 1.18 2.31
N GLY A 174 -16.60 0.69 3.36
CA GLY A 174 -17.89 1.22 3.80
C GLY A 174 -17.84 2.71 4.14
N ALA A 175 -16.80 3.15 4.85
CA ALA A 175 -16.57 4.57 5.13
C ALA A 175 -16.31 5.38 3.86
N CYS A 176 -15.53 4.85 2.91
CA CYS A 176 -15.30 5.52 1.62
C CYS A 176 -16.62 5.68 0.84
N HIS A 177 -17.45 4.64 0.75
CA HIS A 177 -18.75 4.71 0.09
C HIS A 177 -19.68 5.74 0.73
N PHE A 178 -19.70 5.83 2.07
CA PHE A 178 -20.48 6.83 2.78
C PHE A 178 -20.03 8.25 2.39
N MET A 179 -18.73 8.53 2.42
CA MET A 179 -18.17 9.84 2.06
C MET A 179 -18.39 10.21 0.58
N LEU A 180 -18.31 9.21 -0.32
CA LEU A 180 -18.65 9.35 -1.75
C LEU A 180 -20.13 9.67 -1.98
N SER A 181 -21.01 9.18 -1.10
CA SER A 181 -22.45 9.46 -1.20
C SER A 181 -22.78 10.87 -0.68
N GLU A 182 -22.14 11.32 0.40
CA GLU A 182 -22.32 12.68 0.92
C GLU A 182 -21.80 13.76 -0.05
N SER A 183 -20.66 13.52 -0.71
CA SER A 183 -20.12 14.47 -1.70
C SER A 183 -21.04 14.66 -2.90
N LYS A 184 -21.73 13.60 -3.35
CA LYS A 184 -22.75 13.68 -4.41
C LYS A 184 -24.03 14.38 -3.96
N MET A 185 -24.37 14.32 -2.68
CA MET A 185 -25.61 14.86 -2.13
C MET A 185 -25.52 16.35 -1.76
N ASN A 186 -24.32 16.92 -1.64
CA ASN A 186 -24.11 18.33 -1.32
C ASN A 186 -23.27 19.11 -2.36
N PRO A 187 -23.73 19.25 -3.62
CA PRO A 187 -22.94 19.85 -4.70
C PRO A 187 -22.83 21.39 -4.69
N LYS A 188 -23.47 22.13 -3.75
CA LYS A 188 -23.37 23.60 -3.68
C LYS A 188 -23.48 24.15 -2.25
N LYS A 189 -22.34 24.42 -1.63
CA LYS A 189 -22.15 25.50 -0.64
C LYS A 189 -20.72 26.03 -0.75
N ASP A 190 -20.34 26.51 -1.93
CA ASP A 190 -19.26 27.48 -2.02
C ASP A 190 -19.46 28.39 -3.23
N GLY A 191 -19.45 29.70 -2.99
CA GLY A 191 -19.33 30.72 -4.04
C GLY A 191 -20.61 31.31 -4.68
N SER A 192 -21.61 31.74 -3.90
CA SER A 192 -22.50 32.82 -4.36
C SER A 192 -23.03 33.68 -3.21
N GLU A 193 -22.16 34.52 -2.66
CA GLU A 193 -22.59 35.80 -2.07
C GLU A 193 -21.88 36.92 -2.83
N GLY A 194 -22.39 37.19 -4.03
CA GLY A 194 -22.22 38.49 -4.64
C GLY A 194 -23.07 39.49 -3.87
N TRP A 195 -22.43 40.33 -3.05
CA TRP A 195 -23.02 41.59 -2.62
C TRP A 195 -22.40 42.71 -3.45
N ASN A 196 -23.18 43.13 -4.45
CA ASN A 196 -23.16 44.48 -4.98
C ASN A 196 -23.43 45.47 -3.84
N ASN A 197 -22.80 46.64 -3.89
CA ASN A 197 -23.27 47.99 -3.51
C ASN A 197 -22.12 48.93 -3.93
N VAL A 198 -22.26 49.75 -5.00
CA VAL A 198 -22.88 51.09 -5.02
C VAL A 198 -22.48 51.94 -3.83
#